data_AF-A0A2T3E410-F1
#
_entry.id   AF-A0A2T3E410-F1
#
_cell.length_a   1.000
_cell.length_b   1.000
_cell.length_c   1.000
_cell.angle_alpha   90.00
_cell.angle_beta   90.00
_cell.angle_gamma   90.00
#
_symmetry.space_group_name_H-M   'P 1'
#
loop_
_entity.id
_entity.type
_entity.pdbx_description
1 polymer ?
#
loop_
_entity_poly.entity_id
_entity_poly.type
_entity_poly.pdbx_seq_one_letter_code
_entity_poly.pdbx_strand_id
1 'polypeptide(L)' 'MKTEYPQPCRLSFDDAVNVWLRHWSGEFQHHIAASYGVNPGRVSEVLKRRKHVGSEQEATLKRRAN' A
#
# COMPACT_ATOMS: atom_id res chain seq x y z
N MET A 1 -20.33 -9.26 -25.43
CA MET A 1 -20.05 -8.28 -24.35
C MET A 1 -18.69 -8.61 -23.77
N LYS A 2 -17.69 -7.72 -23.88
CA LYS A 2 -16.47 -7.84 -23.07
C LYS A 2 -16.87 -7.39 -21.67
N THR A 3 -16.93 -8.31 -20.72
CA THR A 3 -16.93 -7.96 -19.31
C THR A 3 -15.59 -7.30 -19.03
N GLU A 4 -15.57 -5.97 -18.92
CA GLU A 4 -14.42 -5.24 -18.38
C GLU A 4 -14.32 -5.61 -16.90
N TYR A 5 -13.66 -6.73 -16.62
CA TYR A 5 -13.21 -7.00 -15.26
C TYR A 5 -12.27 -5.83 -14.90
N PRO A 6 -12.58 -5.04 -13.87
CA PRO A 6 -11.66 -4.01 -13.43
C PRO A 6 -10.32 -4.71 -13.19
N GLN A 7 -9.28 -4.21 -13.85
CA GLN A 7 -7.92 -4.70 -13.65
C GLN A 7 -7.70 -4.84 -12.14
N PRO A 8 -7.17 -5.96 -11.64
CA PRO A 8 -7.05 -6.16 -10.21
C PRO A 8 -6.34 -4.94 -9.62
N CYS A 9 -7.02 -4.18 -8.75
CA CYS A 9 -6.52 -2.93 -8.20
C CYS A 9 -5.10 -3.18 -7.67
N ARG A 10 -4.11 -2.64 -8.39
CA ARG A 10 -2.70 -2.74 -8.02
C ARG A 10 -2.35 -1.45 -7.31
N LEU A 11 -1.79 -1.59 -6.10
CA LEU A 11 -1.18 -0.47 -5.40
C LEU A 11 -0.10 0.14 -6.31
N SER A 12 -0.11 1.45 -6.46
CA SER A 12 0.99 2.19 -7.06
C SER A 12 2.16 2.32 -6.07
N PHE A 13 3.27 2.92 -6.52
CA PHE A 13 4.38 3.22 -5.62
C PHE A 13 3.96 4.23 -4.53
N ASP A 14 3.19 5.27 -4.88
CA ASP A 14 2.73 6.25 -3.88
C ASP A 14 1.72 5.62 -2.90
N ASP A 15 0.84 4.73 -3.38
CA ASP A 15 -0.02 3.95 -2.48
C ASP A 15 0.81 3.12 -1.49
N ALA A 16 1.90 2.50 -1.95
CA ALA A 16 2.80 1.76 -1.08
C ALA A 16 3.47 2.67 -0.04
N VAL A 17 3.84 3.90 -0.38
CA VAL A 17 4.34 4.91 0.57
C VAL A 17 3.27 5.21 1.63
N ASN A 18 2.02 5.44 1.20
CA ASN A 18 0.90 5.70 2.12
C ASN A 18 0.57 4.49 3.01
N VAL A 19 0.70 3.27 2.49
CA VAL A 19 0.57 2.03 3.28
C VAL A 19 1.55 2.02 4.46
N TRP A 20 2.82 2.39 4.24
CA TRP A 20 3.81 2.49 5.32
C TRP A 20 3.43 3.54 6.36
N LEU A 21 3.03 4.74 5.91
CA LEU A 21 2.64 5.83 6.81
C LEU A 21 1.45 5.44 7.69
N ARG A 22 0.42 4.82 7.11
CA ARG A 22 -0.78 4.37 7.84
C ARG A 22 -0.46 3.23 8.81
N HIS A 23 0.32 2.24 8.37
CA HIS A 23 0.74 1.13 9.22
C HIS A 23 1.57 1.62 10.43
N TRP A 24 2.52 2.54 10.22
CA TRP A 24 3.29 3.14 11.32
C TRP A 24 2.48 4.06 12.24
N SER A 25 1.34 4.55 11.77
CA SER A 25 0.37 5.28 12.58
C SER A 25 -0.55 4.34 13.38
N GLY A 26 -0.34 3.02 13.27
CA GLY A 26 -1.05 2.00 14.06
C GLY A 26 -2.26 1.39 13.35
N GLU A 27 -2.51 1.71 12.08
CA GLU A 27 -3.66 1.16 11.37
C GLU A 27 -3.44 -0.30 10.94
N PHE A 28 -4.46 -1.14 11.15
CA PHE A 28 -4.40 -2.55 10.78
C PHE A 28 -4.39 -2.76 9.26
N GLN A 29 -3.62 -3.76 8.80
CA GLN A 29 -3.47 -4.06 7.37
C GLN A 29 -4.79 -4.30 6.63
N HIS A 30 -5.80 -4.89 7.29
CA HIS A 30 -7.09 -5.15 6.67
C HIS A 30 -7.93 -3.87 6.48
N HIS A 31 -7.81 -2.88 7.37
CA HIS A 31 -8.41 -1.55 7.17
C HIS A 31 -7.72 -0.80 6.02
N ILE A 32 -6.39 -0.82 6.00
CA ILE A 32 -5.61 -0.22 4.90
C ILE A 32 -6.02 -0.87 3.57
N ALA A 33 -6.08 -2.19 3.52
CA ALA A 33 -6.46 -2.95 2.33
C ALA A 33 -7.88 -2.62 1.84
N ALA A 34 -8.83 -2.51 2.77
CA ALA A 34 -10.21 -2.14 2.47
C ALA A 34 -10.30 -0.74 1.84
N SER A 35 -9.52 0.24 2.33
CA SER A 35 -9.49 1.59 1.73
C SER A 35 -8.99 1.62 0.28
N TYR A 36 -8.13 0.68 -0.10
CA TYR A 36 -7.64 0.57 -1.48
C TYR A 36 -8.43 -0.44 -2.33
N GLY A 37 -9.43 -1.11 -1.76
CA GLY A 37 -10.16 -2.18 -2.44
C GLY A 37 -9.27 -3.36 -2.86
N VAL A 38 -8.22 -3.65 -2.09
CA VAL A 38 -7.25 -4.73 -2.37
C VAL A 38 -7.32 -5.83 -1.32
N ASN A 39 -6.78 -6.99 -1.66
CA ASN A 39 -6.60 -8.06 -0.68
C ASN A 39 -5.55 -7.67 0.37
N PRO A 40 -5.73 -8.01 1.66
CA PRO A 40 -4.73 -7.77 2.70
C PRO A 40 -3.34 -8.34 2.37
N GLY A 41 -3.29 -9.42 1.57
CA GLY A 41 -2.04 -9.98 1.04
C GLY A 41 -1.22 -8.96 0.23
N ARG A 42 -1.86 -8.05 -0.51
CA ARG A 42 -1.17 -6.99 -1.28
C ARG A 42 -0.50 -5.97 -0.37
N VAL A 43 -1.17 -5.58 0.70
CA VAL A 43 -0.59 -4.74 1.76
C VAL A 43 0.59 -5.47 2.43
N SER A 44 0.44 -6.77 2.70
CA SER A 44 1.53 -7.59 3.25
C SER A 44 2.75 -7.66 2.33
N GLU A 45 2.57 -7.74 1.01
CA GLU A 45 3.69 -7.72 0.05
C GLU A 45 4.48 -6.41 0.09
N VAL A 46 3.80 -5.27 0.28
CA VAL A 46 4.45 -3.96 0.49
C VAL A 46 5.22 -3.94 1.81
N LEU A 47 4.56 -4.30 2.91
CA LEU A 47 5.15 -4.27 4.26
C LEU A 47 6.29 -5.29 4.45
N LYS A 48 6.31 -6.36 3.64
CA LYS A 48 7.42 -7.33 3.57
C LYS A 48 8.49 -6.95 2.56
N ARG A 49 8.41 -5.75 1.95
CA ARG A 49 9.35 -5.23 0.95
C ARG A 49 9.49 -6.12 -0.30
N ARG A 50 8.48 -6.93 -0.61
CA ARG A 50 8.47 -7.80 -1.81
C ARG A 50 7.97 -7.05 -3.04
N LYS A 51 7.18 -6.00 -2.84
CA LYS A 51 6.67 -5.10 -3.88
C LYS A 51 6.95 -3.65 -3.49
N HIS A 52 7.10 -2.80 -4.51
CA HIS A 52 7.38 -1.37 -4.34
C HIS A 52 8.61 -1.11 -3.46
N VAL A 53 9.73 -1.79 -3.78
CA VAL A 53 11.03 -1.57 -3.13
C VAL A 53 11.37 -0.07 -3.20
N GLY A 54 11.82 0.52 -2.09
CA GLY A 54 12.02 1.98 -1.98
C GLY A 54 10.90 2.73 -1.25
N SER A 55 9.66 2.20 -1.26
CA SER A 55 8.50 2.90 -0.68
C SER A 55 8.60 3.16 0.83
N GLU A 56 9.27 2.27 1.56
CA GLU A 56 9.53 2.46 3.00
C GLU A 56 10.51 3.62 3.25
N GLN A 57 11.57 3.71 2.43
CA GLN A 57 12.56 4.77 2.56
C GLN A 57 11.91 6.12 2.26
N GLU A 58 11.09 6.20 1.21
CA GLU A 58 10.33 7.40 0.88
C GLU A 58 9.33 7.77 1.99
N ALA A 59 8.61 6.79 2.55
CA ALA A 59 7.73 7.03 3.70
C ALA A 59 8.50 7.56 4.92
N THR A 60 9.72 7.08 5.14
CA THR A 60 10.61 7.58 6.20
C THR A 60 10.99 9.03 5.94
N LEU A 61 11.35 9.40 4.71
CA LEU A 61 11.66 10.76 4.33
C LEU A 61 10.46 11.69 4.53
N LYS A 62 9.27 11.30 4.05
CA LYS A 62 8.02 12.06 4.24
C LYS A 62 7.70 12.28 5.72
N ARG A 63 7.90 11.27 6.58
CA ARG A 63 7.64 11.39 8.03
C ARG A 63 8.63 12.28 8.76
N ARG A 64 9.88 12.41 8.27
CA ARG A 64 10.91 13.29 8.86
C ARG A 64 10.77 14.75 8.43
N ALA A 65 10.17 14.99 7.28
CA ALA A 65 9.94 16.34 6.76
C ALA A 65 8.74 17.06 7.40
N ASN A 66 8.02 16.39 8.31
CA ASN A 66 6.78 16.81 8.95
C ASN A 66 6.98 16.84 10.47
#